data_AF-A0A920L073-F1
#
_entry.id   AF-A0A920L073-F1
#
_cell.length_a   1.000
_cell.length_b   1.000
_cell.length_c   1.000
_cell.angle_alpha   90.00
_cell.angle_beta   90.00
_cell.angle_gamma   90.00
#
_symmetry.space_group_name_H-M   'P 1'
#
loop_
_entity.id
_entity.type
_entity.pdbx_description
1 polymer ?
#
loop_
_entity_poly.entity_id
_entity_poly.type
_entity_poly.pdbx_seq_one_letter_code
_entity_poly.pdbx_strand_id
1 'polypeptide(L)'
;MRQLDEFGEVINTEAVSSGEYIISGGQIKIISTDSFQVSSGLNIADNSNSEFLSSFVKKDHDLGSNSSDYEFKVLGSVDSNNLDAAGINAVAASSSYTFSLSTDNSLEENSVTIKPNSTGQLTSAAVGEALVSGLRSASPQTKLVGNEFEFIDGFPAEQSSIEFQLGNENYLAVLKTDASYEIDGTNVIIDGETLTQTEALERLVRTSSFDISGPEQNRIYVGFEESGSGFRLFASAKDGILSGDGLRLSDNNSASQKSLFHLDNNVAGSTITTIMSGEFDLTQGAQLDFARIVSGSNEFNLDFDPAAVPKVSPANPVAGISVEIEDLGNNQGRLLINIDQSTTDLDVRLKANDNSASFGIVTSTAQLTLGEQGFKVSNHDNQRVTSSAEVSSLSNTVFNIEDLAGEDLLVYAKGNGKISLLGGSQVSTDEIDSREITARVTMDKNKSVELFDYASGDYLGTRELSDSNNFFFRNFNWQFDGNLVDDDAFNVLNSTARKDDASNLLNMSKLAELSEASGKGGYNQIYTDLVVDVGFNVRSSEQGLETSKIIYDAAVDRKSEFSGVDLDTEAARLLEQQQAYQALAKVLSTAKEMIDTLLRFM
;
A
#
# COMPACT_ATOMS: atom_id res chain seq x y z
N MET A 1 -41.40 -7.39 -1.73
CA MET A 1 -40.40 -6.35 -2.04
C MET A 1 -39.87 -5.81 -0.73
N ARG A 2 -38.57 -5.90 -0.57
CA ARG A 2 -37.82 -5.71 0.66
C ARG A 2 -36.52 -5.05 0.13
N GLN A 3 -36.18 -3.83 0.59
CA GLN A 3 -35.02 -2.97 0.21
C GLN A 3 -33.66 -3.70 0.24
N LEU A 4 -32.45 -3.13 0.02
CA LEU A 4 -31.14 -3.78 0.28
C LEU A 4 -30.05 -2.73 0.70
N ASP A 5 -29.07 -3.03 1.55
CA ASP A 5 -27.96 -2.17 2.06
C ASP A 5 -26.68 -2.46 1.27
N GLU A 6 -25.57 -1.78 1.57
CA GLU A 6 -24.37 -1.81 0.72
C GLU A 6 -23.67 -3.19 0.65
N PHE A 7 -24.08 -4.16 1.46
CA PHE A 7 -23.66 -5.57 1.36
C PHE A 7 -24.74 -6.47 0.72
N GLY A 8 -25.88 -5.90 0.32
CA GLY A 8 -27.01 -6.58 -0.30
C GLY A 8 -28.16 -6.97 0.64
N GLU A 9 -28.52 -6.18 1.68
CA GLU A 9 -29.60 -6.54 2.65
C GLU A 9 -30.72 -5.53 2.99
N VAL A 10 -31.96 -5.97 3.23
CA VAL A 10 -33.14 -5.09 3.21
C VAL A 10 -33.24 -3.93 4.19
N ILE A 11 -33.22 -2.68 3.67
CA ILE A 11 -33.33 -1.38 4.39
C ILE A 11 -34.66 -1.19 5.16
N ASN A 12 -34.58 -0.55 6.34
CA ASN A 12 -35.27 0.69 6.69
C ASN A 12 -34.47 1.35 7.85
N THR A 13 -33.77 2.46 7.62
CA THR A 13 -32.99 3.15 8.67
C THR A 13 -33.86 4.18 9.39
N GLU A 14 -34.25 3.88 10.63
CA GLU A 14 -34.82 4.86 11.56
C GLU A 14 -33.77 5.22 12.62
N ALA A 15 -33.52 6.50 12.83
CA ALA A 15 -32.73 6.98 13.96
C ALA A 15 -33.57 6.83 15.24
N VAL A 16 -33.07 6.11 16.24
CA VAL A 16 -33.78 5.86 17.51
C VAL A 16 -33.24 6.82 18.57
N SER A 17 -34.11 7.60 19.19
CA SER A 17 -33.74 8.49 20.28
C SER A 17 -33.84 7.79 21.65
N SER A 18 -33.32 8.43 22.70
CA SER A 18 -33.34 7.86 24.06
C SER A 18 -34.77 7.58 24.53
N GLY A 19 -35.08 6.31 24.79
CA GLY A 19 -36.40 5.86 25.26
C GLY A 19 -37.33 5.33 24.17
N GLU A 20 -36.90 5.34 22.89
CA GLU A 20 -37.63 4.74 21.78
C GLU A 20 -37.20 3.28 21.54
N TYR A 21 -38.02 2.54 20.80
CA TYR A 21 -37.72 1.17 20.39
C TYR A 21 -38.08 0.96 18.91
N ILE A 22 -37.28 0.14 18.24
CA ILE A 22 -37.53 -0.33 16.87
C ILE A 22 -37.80 -1.82 16.90
N ILE A 23 -38.70 -2.26 16.02
CA ILE A 23 -38.94 -3.69 15.76
C ILE A 23 -38.35 -3.98 14.39
N SER A 24 -37.16 -4.58 14.36
CA SER A 24 -36.47 -5.00 13.14
C SER A 24 -36.22 -6.52 13.18
N GLY A 25 -36.15 -7.15 12.01
CA GLY A 25 -35.79 -8.57 11.86
C GLY A 25 -34.72 -8.72 10.79
N GLY A 26 -33.61 -9.36 11.13
CA GLY A 26 -32.41 -9.46 10.27
C GLY A 26 -31.13 -9.24 11.08
N GLN A 27 -30.01 -9.01 10.39
CA GLN A 27 -28.79 -8.48 11.02
C GLN A 27 -29.03 -6.99 11.34
N ILE A 28 -28.64 -6.55 12.54
CA ILE A 28 -28.79 -5.16 12.97
C ILE A 28 -27.39 -4.60 13.20
N LYS A 29 -26.97 -3.64 12.36
CA LYS A 29 -25.72 -2.89 12.54
C LYS A 29 -26.02 -1.58 13.27
N ILE A 30 -25.40 -1.39 14.43
CA ILE A 30 -25.48 -0.15 15.20
C ILE A 30 -24.12 0.54 15.10
N ILE A 31 -24.13 1.83 14.75
CA ILE A 31 -22.94 2.65 14.61
C ILE A 31 -23.06 3.82 15.58
N SER A 32 -22.00 4.10 16.33
CA SER A 32 -21.94 5.17 17.32
C SER A 32 -20.55 5.79 17.29
N THR A 33 -20.47 7.09 17.56
CA THR A 33 -19.21 7.82 17.78
C THR A 33 -18.64 7.60 19.18
N ASP A 34 -19.48 7.12 20.11
CA ASP A 34 -19.10 6.79 21.49
C ASP A 34 -19.18 5.27 21.72
N SER A 35 -18.45 4.78 22.71
CA SER A 35 -18.55 3.39 23.13
C SER A 35 -19.96 3.06 23.64
N PHE A 36 -20.44 1.88 23.25
CA PHE A 36 -21.77 1.41 23.63
C PHE A 36 -21.76 -0.11 23.79
N GLN A 37 -22.74 -0.61 24.52
CA GLN A 37 -22.91 -2.03 24.76
C GLN A 37 -24.35 -2.41 24.40
N VAL A 38 -24.49 -3.47 23.62
CA VAL A 38 -25.80 -4.04 23.27
C VAL A 38 -26.05 -5.24 24.15
N SER A 39 -27.17 -5.24 24.87
CA SER A 39 -27.62 -6.41 25.63
C SER A 39 -28.84 -7.03 24.96
N SER A 40 -28.82 -8.35 24.77
CA SER A 40 -29.93 -9.14 24.26
C SER A 40 -30.19 -10.30 25.22
N GLY A 41 -31.09 -10.08 26.18
CA GLY A 41 -31.38 -11.04 27.25
C GLY A 41 -30.17 -11.21 28.18
N LEU A 42 -29.52 -12.37 28.14
CA LEU A 42 -28.30 -12.68 28.91
C LEU A 42 -27.00 -12.42 28.14
N ASN A 43 -27.08 -12.15 26.84
CA ASN A 43 -25.92 -11.90 26.00
C ASN A 43 -25.57 -10.41 26.01
N ILE A 44 -24.29 -10.12 26.12
CA ILE A 44 -23.72 -8.78 26.08
C ILE A 44 -22.73 -8.74 24.92
N ALA A 45 -22.87 -7.76 24.04
CA ALA A 45 -21.93 -7.48 22.96
C ALA A 45 -21.42 -6.03 23.13
N ASP A 46 -20.10 -5.89 23.22
CA ASP A 46 -19.43 -4.59 23.24
C ASP A 46 -19.27 -4.04 21.81
N ASN A 47 -19.24 -2.72 21.66
CA ASN A 47 -18.93 -2.11 20.38
C ASN A 47 -17.47 -2.39 19.97
N SER A 48 -17.23 -2.59 18.68
CA SER A 48 -15.88 -2.62 18.09
C SER A 48 -15.62 -1.34 17.30
N ASN A 49 -14.38 -0.85 17.35
CA ASN A 49 -13.95 0.22 16.45
C ASN A 49 -13.83 -0.34 15.03
N SER A 50 -14.21 0.46 14.04
CA SER A 50 -14.10 0.08 12.64
C SER A 50 -13.26 1.12 11.90
N GLU A 51 -12.06 0.74 11.48
CA GLU A 51 -11.18 1.66 10.75
C GLU A 51 -11.71 2.05 9.37
N PHE A 52 -12.61 1.24 8.82
CA PHE A 52 -13.38 1.56 7.62
C PHE A 52 -14.29 2.79 7.84
N LEU A 53 -14.83 2.96 9.05
CA LEU A 53 -15.66 4.10 9.41
C LEU A 53 -14.82 5.31 9.86
N SER A 54 -13.63 5.06 10.42
CA SER A 54 -12.68 6.11 10.85
C SER A 54 -11.89 6.75 9.69
N SER A 55 -12.17 6.37 8.44
CA SER A 55 -11.46 6.82 7.22
C SER A 55 -9.96 6.52 7.18
N PHE A 56 -9.46 5.64 8.05
CA PHE A 56 -8.08 5.15 7.98
C PHE A 56 -7.91 4.05 6.92
N VAL A 57 -9.00 3.37 6.57
CA VAL A 57 -9.01 2.38 5.49
C VAL A 57 -10.17 2.67 4.57
N LYS A 58 -9.87 3.01 3.31
CA LYS A 58 -10.88 3.08 2.26
C LYS A 58 -11.18 1.66 1.81
N LYS A 59 -12.46 1.31 1.77
CA LYS A 59 -12.98 0.06 1.25
C LYS A 59 -14.04 0.37 0.21
N ASP A 60 -13.83 -0.08 -1.01
CA ASP A 60 -14.81 0.06 -2.10
C ASP A 60 -15.18 -1.33 -2.62
N HIS A 61 -16.48 -1.61 -2.77
CA HIS A 61 -16.96 -2.93 -3.18
C HIS A 61 -17.57 -2.86 -4.58
N ASP A 62 -17.01 -3.63 -5.51
CA ASP A 62 -17.55 -3.78 -6.85
C ASP A 62 -18.32 -5.11 -6.96
N LEU A 63 -19.64 -4.98 -7.10
CA LEU A 63 -20.57 -6.10 -7.30
C LEU A 63 -20.37 -6.82 -8.64
N GLY A 64 -19.90 -6.11 -9.68
CA GLY A 64 -19.70 -6.64 -11.01
C GLY A 64 -18.50 -7.59 -11.09
N SER A 65 -17.42 -7.26 -10.37
CA SER A 65 -16.22 -8.09 -10.26
C SER A 65 -16.19 -8.98 -9.00
N ASN A 66 -17.20 -8.89 -8.14
CA ASN A 66 -17.26 -9.59 -6.84
C ASN A 66 -15.97 -9.40 -6.03
N SER A 67 -15.48 -8.17 -5.98
CA SER A 67 -14.22 -7.79 -5.33
C SER A 67 -14.37 -6.59 -4.44
N SER A 68 -13.47 -6.44 -3.47
CA SER A 68 -13.35 -5.23 -2.66
C SER A 68 -11.95 -4.69 -2.75
N ASP A 69 -11.81 -3.40 -3.06
CA ASP A 69 -10.55 -2.67 -3.07
C ASP A 69 -10.31 -2.04 -1.68
N TYR A 70 -9.08 -2.18 -1.20
CA TYR A 70 -8.63 -1.68 0.09
C TYR A 70 -7.44 -0.75 -0.09
N GLU A 71 -7.52 0.44 0.50
CA GLU A 71 -6.44 1.41 0.56
C GLU A 71 -6.26 1.91 1.99
N PHE A 72 -5.06 1.75 2.53
CA PHE A 72 -4.73 2.25 3.87
C PHE A 72 -4.25 3.69 3.78
N LYS A 73 -4.89 4.59 4.53
CA LYS A 73 -4.44 5.96 4.63
C LYS A 73 -3.20 6.03 5.50
N VAL A 74 -2.07 6.41 4.91
CA VAL A 74 -0.80 6.54 5.62
C VAL A 74 -0.47 8.01 5.82
N LEU A 75 -0.25 8.41 7.07
CA LEU A 75 0.05 9.79 7.45
C LEU A 75 1.54 9.97 7.72
N GLY A 76 2.38 9.82 6.69
CA GLY A 76 3.84 9.86 6.86
C GLY A 76 4.37 11.12 7.57
N SER A 77 3.78 12.30 7.36
CA SER A 77 4.18 13.52 8.07
C SER A 77 3.88 13.51 9.57
N VAL A 78 2.89 12.72 10.00
CA VAL A 78 2.45 12.60 11.39
C VAL A 78 3.16 11.43 12.07
N ASP A 79 3.21 10.29 11.38
CA ASP A 79 3.67 9.01 11.92
C ASP A 79 5.15 8.71 11.68
N SER A 80 5.88 9.61 11.01
CA SER A 80 7.33 9.49 10.82
C SER A 80 8.12 9.77 12.09
N ASN A 81 9.42 9.47 12.02
CA ASN A 81 10.37 9.83 13.06
C ASN A 81 10.35 11.36 13.27
N ASN A 82 9.99 11.78 14.47
CA ASN A 82 9.89 13.20 14.82
C ASN A 82 10.62 13.47 16.15
N LEU A 83 10.72 14.73 16.55
CA LEU A 83 11.13 15.07 17.90
C LEU A 83 9.92 15.07 18.84
N ASP A 84 10.16 14.78 20.11
CA ASP A 84 9.16 14.91 21.16
C ASP A 84 8.69 16.36 21.31
N ALA A 85 7.66 16.59 22.12
CA ALA A 85 7.10 17.93 22.33
C ALA A 85 8.12 18.96 22.86
N ALA A 86 9.23 18.50 23.45
CA ALA A 86 10.32 19.35 23.91
C ALA A 86 11.37 19.65 22.83
N GLY A 87 11.33 18.96 21.69
CA GLY A 87 12.30 19.09 20.60
C GLY A 87 13.65 18.43 20.91
N ILE A 88 13.72 17.54 21.90
CA ILE A 88 15.00 17.03 22.44
C ILE A 88 15.15 15.54 22.16
N ASN A 89 14.10 14.76 22.33
CA ASN A 89 14.17 13.31 22.16
C ASN A 89 13.62 12.91 20.79
N ALA A 90 14.33 12.06 20.06
CA ALA A 90 13.78 11.44 18.87
C ALA A 90 12.68 10.44 19.27
N VAL A 91 11.53 10.55 18.61
CA VAL A 91 10.40 9.63 18.69
C VAL A 91 10.40 8.80 17.42
N ALA A 92 10.41 7.48 17.56
CA ALA A 92 10.35 6.56 16.43
C ALA A 92 8.96 6.58 15.77
N ALA A 93 8.91 6.23 14.49
CA ALA A 93 7.68 6.03 13.76
C ALA A 93 6.74 5.12 14.56
N SER A 94 5.49 5.59 14.74
CA SER A 94 4.57 5.05 15.74
C SER A 94 3.32 4.42 15.14
N SER A 95 3.23 4.31 13.81
CA SER A 95 2.08 3.69 13.16
C SER A 95 2.20 2.17 13.03
N SER A 96 1.08 1.48 13.16
CA SER A 96 0.95 0.07 12.78
C SER A 96 -0.31 -0.14 11.95
N TYR A 97 -0.23 -1.04 10.97
CA TYR A 97 -1.34 -1.38 10.10
C TYR A 97 -1.53 -2.88 10.16
N THR A 98 -2.74 -3.33 10.48
CA THR A 98 -3.13 -4.73 10.52
C THR A 98 -4.24 -4.97 9.52
N PHE A 99 -4.15 -6.08 8.79
CA PHE A 99 -5.26 -6.60 8.00
C PHE A 99 -5.42 -8.09 8.28
N SER A 100 -6.66 -8.52 8.49
CA SER A 100 -7.01 -9.93 8.68
C SER A 100 -8.04 -10.36 7.65
N LEU A 101 -7.90 -11.59 7.17
CA LEU A 101 -8.80 -12.22 6.22
C LEU A 101 -9.22 -13.60 6.73
N SER A 102 -10.50 -13.95 6.54
CA SER A 102 -10.98 -15.31 6.79
C SER A 102 -10.23 -16.33 5.96
N THR A 103 -9.96 -17.49 6.56
CA THR A 103 -9.36 -18.64 5.87
C THR A 103 -10.40 -19.74 5.67
N ASP A 104 -10.04 -20.79 4.91
CA ASP A 104 -10.85 -22.01 4.81
C ASP A 104 -10.88 -22.81 6.14
N ASN A 105 -9.94 -22.55 7.04
CA ASN A 105 -9.98 -23.01 8.42
C ASN A 105 -10.86 -22.07 9.25
N SER A 106 -12.03 -22.54 9.70
CA SER A 106 -13.00 -21.72 10.42
C SER A 106 -12.52 -21.28 11.81
N LEU A 107 -11.42 -21.87 12.29
CA LEU A 107 -10.82 -21.59 13.59
C LEU A 107 -9.65 -20.60 13.50
N GLU A 108 -9.22 -20.20 12.30
CA GLU A 108 -8.06 -19.36 12.07
C GLU A 108 -8.33 -18.22 11.07
N GLU A 109 -7.77 -17.05 11.36
CA GLU A 109 -7.69 -15.93 10.42
C GLU A 109 -6.25 -15.75 9.95
N ASN A 110 -6.07 -15.37 8.68
CA ASN A 110 -4.76 -14.95 8.18
C ASN A 110 -4.61 -13.45 8.46
N SER A 111 -3.78 -13.11 9.44
CA SER A 111 -3.61 -11.74 9.93
C SER A 111 -2.15 -11.30 9.85
N VAL A 112 -1.94 -10.10 9.33
CA VAL A 112 -0.62 -9.49 9.18
C VAL A 112 -0.63 -8.10 9.79
N THR A 113 0.37 -7.82 10.61
CA THR A 113 0.65 -6.48 11.15
C THR A 113 2.01 -6.00 10.66
N ILE A 114 2.05 -4.81 10.09
CA ILE A 114 3.28 -4.11 9.73
C ILE A 114 3.44 -2.84 10.54
N LYS A 115 4.71 -2.54 10.85
CA LYS A 115 5.13 -1.36 11.60
C LYS A 115 6.19 -0.63 10.77
N PRO A 116 5.77 0.30 9.90
CA PRO A 116 6.71 1.09 9.11
C PRO A 116 7.73 1.80 10.00
N ASN A 117 9.00 1.72 9.65
CA ASN A 117 10.09 2.30 10.45
C ASN A 117 10.92 3.35 9.68
N SER A 118 10.55 3.62 8.43
CA SER A 118 11.23 4.55 7.54
C SER A 118 10.23 5.30 6.67
N THR A 119 10.62 6.48 6.19
CA THR A 119 9.76 7.34 5.38
C THR A 119 9.30 6.65 4.08
N GLY A 120 10.13 5.79 3.47
CA GLY A 120 9.76 5.03 2.28
C GLY A 120 8.66 3.98 2.53
N GLN A 121 8.58 3.45 3.75
CA GLN A 121 7.53 2.50 4.15
C GLN A 121 6.23 3.20 4.61
N LEU A 122 6.29 4.51 4.87
CA LEU A 122 5.14 5.32 5.26
C LEU A 122 4.42 5.87 4.02
N THR A 123 4.06 4.97 3.11
CA THR A 123 3.22 5.25 1.94
C THR A 123 2.13 4.19 1.80
N SER A 124 0.97 4.55 1.24
CA SER A 124 -0.15 3.62 1.04
C SER A 124 0.27 2.41 0.20
N ALA A 125 1.00 2.65 -0.89
CA ALA A 125 1.59 1.62 -1.74
C ALA A 125 2.48 0.63 -0.95
N ALA A 126 3.44 1.14 -0.16
CA ALA A 126 4.37 0.28 0.59
C ALA A 126 3.67 -0.51 1.70
N VAL A 127 2.68 0.08 2.38
CA VAL A 127 1.86 -0.62 3.37
C VAL A 127 1.02 -1.71 2.69
N GLY A 128 0.39 -1.40 1.56
CA GLY A 128 -0.37 -2.36 0.76
C GLY A 128 0.48 -3.55 0.30
N GLU A 129 1.67 -3.30 -0.26
CA GLU A 129 2.61 -4.33 -0.68
C GLU A 129 3.01 -5.23 0.50
N ALA A 130 3.35 -4.64 1.65
CA ALA A 130 3.80 -5.39 2.81
C ALA A 130 2.68 -6.23 3.45
N LEU A 131 1.43 -5.73 3.47
CA LEU A 131 0.25 -6.51 3.89
C LEU A 131 0.04 -7.72 2.97
N VAL A 132 -0.03 -7.48 1.66
CA VAL A 132 -0.29 -8.54 0.68
C VAL A 132 0.80 -9.59 0.69
N SER A 133 2.07 -9.18 0.70
CA SER A 133 3.21 -10.11 0.76
C SER A 133 3.21 -10.92 2.05
N GLY A 134 2.91 -10.29 3.20
CA GLY A 134 2.76 -11.00 4.47
C GLY A 134 1.66 -12.06 4.42
N LEU A 135 0.47 -11.71 3.92
CA LEU A 135 -0.68 -12.63 3.87
C LEU A 135 -0.38 -13.80 2.94
N ARG A 136 0.27 -13.54 1.81
CA ARG A 136 0.68 -14.55 0.83
C ARG A 136 1.82 -15.43 1.33
N SER A 137 2.73 -14.92 2.16
CA SER A 137 3.86 -15.69 2.68
C SER A 137 3.44 -16.89 3.54
N ALA A 138 2.26 -16.81 4.17
CA ALA A 138 1.67 -17.90 4.93
C ALA A 138 0.94 -18.94 4.07
N SER A 139 0.69 -18.63 2.79
CA SER A 139 -0.11 -19.45 1.88
C SER A 139 0.73 -20.37 0.99
N PRO A 140 0.13 -21.42 0.40
CA PRO A 140 0.84 -22.36 -0.47
C PRO A 140 1.58 -21.69 -1.62
N GLN A 141 2.77 -22.16 -1.93
CA GLN A 141 3.57 -21.70 -3.07
C GLN A 141 3.31 -22.56 -4.30
N THR A 142 3.60 -22.03 -5.49
CA THR A 142 3.45 -22.79 -6.73
C THR A 142 4.55 -22.51 -7.75
N LYS A 143 4.97 -23.56 -8.44
CA LYS A 143 5.97 -23.54 -9.51
C LYS A 143 5.54 -24.46 -10.64
N LEU A 144 5.63 -24.00 -11.87
CA LEU A 144 5.51 -24.79 -13.09
C LEU A 144 6.91 -25.00 -13.68
N VAL A 145 7.19 -26.21 -14.12
CA VAL A 145 8.39 -26.53 -14.92
C VAL A 145 7.97 -27.19 -16.23
N GLY A 146 8.73 -26.92 -17.29
CA GLY A 146 8.57 -27.54 -18.60
C GLY A 146 9.48 -28.74 -18.81
N ASN A 147 9.52 -29.23 -20.06
CA ASN A 147 10.41 -30.33 -20.43
C ASN A 147 11.86 -29.85 -20.53
N GLU A 148 12.79 -30.75 -20.26
CA GLU A 148 14.21 -30.54 -20.54
C GLU A 148 14.42 -30.48 -22.06
N PHE A 149 15.23 -29.53 -22.50
CA PHE A 149 15.62 -29.37 -23.90
C PHE A 149 17.10 -29.02 -24.03
N GLU A 150 17.69 -29.48 -25.12
CA GLU A 150 19.05 -29.14 -25.55
C GLU A 150 19.00 -28.21 -26.77
N PHE A 151 20.15 -27.72 -27.22
CA PHE A 151 20.21 -26.78 -28.34
C PHE A 151 19.58 -27.36 -29.62
N ILE A 152 19.71 -28.67 -29.83
CA ILE A 152 19.17 -29.38 -31.00
C ILE A 152 17.64 -29.34 -31.07
N ASP A 153 16.97 -29.21 -29.93
CA ASP A 153 15.51 -29.10 -29.85
C ASP A 153 15.03 -27.70 -30.26
N GLY A 154 15.95 -26.73 -30.24
CA GLY A 154 15.72 -25.34 -30.65
C GLY A 154 15.49 -24.40 -29.46
N PHE A 155 15.88 -23.14 -29.65
CA PHE A 155 15.62 -22.08 -28.68
C PHE A 155 14.52 -21.13 -29.22
N PRO A 156 13.54 -20.70 -28.40
CA PRO A 156 12.49 -19.82 -28.87
C PRO A 156 13.06 -18.49 -29.39
N ALA A 157 12.50 -17.98 -30.48
CA ALA A 157 12.93 -16.71 -31.06
C ALA A 157 12.53 -15.52 -30.19
N GLU A 158 13.20 -14.38 -30.35
CA GLU A 158 12.80 -13.12 -29.73
C GLU A 158 11.31 -12.81 -29.98
N GLN A 159 10.62 -12.25 -28.99
CA GLN A 159 9.18 -11.94 -29.01
C GLN A 159 8.26 -13.17 -28.99
N SER A 160 8.79 -14.39 -28.90
CA SER A 160 7.96 -15.57 -28.59
C SER A 160 7.27 -15.36 -27.24
N SER A 161 6.01 -15.76 -27.13
CA SER A 161 5.22 -15.51 -25.94
C SER A 161 4.46 -16.74 -25.46
N ILE A 162 4.31 -16.84 -24.15
CA ILE A 162 3.55 -17.87 -23.46
C ILE A 162 2.75 -17.22 -22.32
N GLU A 163 1.50 -17.61 -22.15
CA GLU A 163 0.62 -17.06 -21.12
C GLU A 163 0.42 -18.05 -19.97
N PHE A 164 0.53 -17.58 -18.75
CA PHE A 164 0.27 -18.35 -17.53
C PHE A 164 -1.02 -17.86 -16.89
N GLN A 165 -1.64 -18.73 -16.10
CA GLN A 165 -2.81 -18.40 -15.30
C GLN A 165 -2.55 -18.73 -13.84
N LEU A 166 -2.88 -17.80 -12.95
CA LEU A 166 -2.76 -17.93 -11.51
C LEU A 166 -4.08 -17.56 -10.85
N GLY A 167 -4.84 -18.57 -10.40
CA GLY A 167 -6.24 -18.41 -10.06
C GLY A 167 -7.02 -17.87 -11.28
N ASN A 168 -7.70 -16.73 -11.12
CA ASN A 168 -8.48 -16.12 -12.22
C ASN A 168 -7.71 -15.07 -13.03
N GLU A 169 -6.41 -14.95 -12.84
CA GLU A 169 -5.59 -13.91 -13.45
C GLU A 169 -4.61 -14.47 -14.49
N ASN A 170 -4.57 -13.85 -15.67
CA ASN A 170 -3.66 -14.22 -16.75
C ASN A 170 -2.42 -13.32 -16.77
N TYR A 171 -1.27 -13.93 -17.02
CA TYR A 171 0.04 -13.28 -17.09
C TYR A 171 0.73 -13.68 -18.38
N LEU A 172 0.94 -12.72 -19.28
CA LEU A 172 1.65 -12.92 -20.53
C LEU A 172 3.15 -12.71 -20.32
N ALA A 173 3.95 -13.72 -20.64
CA ALA A 173 5.40 -13.64 -20.66
C ALA A 173 5.89 -13.56 -22.11
N VAL A 174 6.66 -12.51 -22.43
CA VAL A 174 7.25 -12.29 -23.75
C VAL A 174 8.77 -12.39 -23.64
N LEU A 175 9.36 -13.33 -24.39
CA LEU A 175 10.79 -13.57 -24.39
C LEU A 175 11.55 -12.39 -25.01
N LYS A 176 12.53 -11.88 -24.26
CA LYS A 176 13.54 -10.92 -24.69
C LYS A 176 14.89 -11.61 -24.79
N THR A 177 15.50 -11.54 -25.96
CA THR A 177 16.86 -12.04 -26.19
C THR A 177 17.55 -11.09 -27.16
N ASP A 178 18.77 -10.70 -26.80
CA ASP A 178 19.58 -9.78 -27.62
C ASP A 178 20.44 -10.52 -28.65
N ALA A 179 20.44 -11.86 -28.62
CA ALA A 179 21.38 -12.70 -29.37
C ALA A 179 20.70 -13.40 -30.55
N SER A 180 21.08 -13.00 -31.77
CA SER A 180 20.84 -13.81 -32.97
C SER A 180 21.93 -14.87 -33.12
N TYR A 181 21.57 -16.07 -33.59
CA TYR A 181 22.52 -17.16 -33.78
C TYR A 181 22.43 -17.78 -35.18
N GLU A 182 23.57 -18.30 -35.66
CA GLU A 182 23.66 -19.08 -36.90
C GLU A 182 24.25 -20.46 -36.59
N ILE A 183 23.70 -21.51 -37.22
CA ILE A 183 24.19 -22.89 -37.06
C ILE A 183 25.27 -23.17 -38.11
N ASP A 184 26.48 -23.51 -37.68
CA ASP A 184 27.60 -23.90 -38.54
C ASP A 184 28.08 -25.32 -38.19
N GLY A 185 27.48 -26.30 -38.87
CA GLY A 185 27.78 -27.72 -38.64
C GLY A 185 27.37 -28.18 -37.23
N THR A 186 28.36 -28.52 -36.40
CA THR A 186 28.16 -28.91 -34.99
C THR A 186 28.34 -27.74 -34.02
N ASN A 187 28.67 -26.56 -34.53
CA ASN A 187 28.91 -25.36 -33.74
C ASN A 187 27.81 -24.33 -34.02
N VAL A 188 27.76 -23.32 -33.16
CA VAL A 188 26.80 -22.22 -33.23
C VAL A 188 27.59 -20.92 -33.17
N ILE A 189 27.26 -19.97 -34.04
CA ILE A 189 27.87 -18.65 -34.06
C ILE A 189 26.91 -17.67 -33.39
N ILE A 190 27.36 -17.04 -32.30
CA ILE A 190 26.64 -15.97 -31.60
C ILE A 190 27.56 -14.77 -31.51
N ASP A 191 27.11 -13.59 -31.97
CA ASP A 191 27.92 -12.35 -31.97
C ASP A 191 29.30 -12.48 -32.63
N GLY A 192 29.44 -13.41 -33.60
CA GLY A 192 30.69 -13.71 -34.30
C GLY A 192 31.66 -14.66 -33.57
N GLU A 193 31.27 -15.20 -32.41
CA GLU A 193 32.03 -16.23 -31.68
C GLU A 193 31.49 -17.63 -32.01
N THR A 194 32.38 -18.58 -32.30
CA THR A 194 32.03 -19.98 -32.57
C THR A 194 32.02 -20.77 -31.26
N LEU A 195 30.84 -21.25 -30.87
CA LEU A 195 30.58 -21.98 -29.63
C LEU A 195 30.13 -23.42 -29.94
N THR A 196 30.35 -24.33 -29.00
CA THR A 196 29.64 -25.63 -29.03
C THR A 196 28.14 -25.42 -28.78
N GLN A 197 27.32 -26.40 -29.14
CA GLN A 197 25.87 -26.33 -28.90
C GLN A 197 25.50 -26.11 -27.42
N THR A 198 26.22 -26.74 -26.49
CA THR A 198 26.02 -26.55 -25.05
C THR A 198 26.36 -25.13 -24.62
N GLU A 199 27.55 -24.62 -24.98
CA GLU A 199 27.98 -23.26 -24.66
C GLU A 199 27.06 -22.19 -25.28
N ALA A 200 26.55 -22.47 -26.48
CA ALA A 200 25.61 -21.59 -27.17
C ALA A 200 24.25 -21.53 -26.45
N LEU A 201 23.72 -22.68 -26.02
CA LEU A 201 22.47 -22.71 -25.25
C LEU A 201 22.63 -21.98 -23.90
N GLU A 202 23.71 -22.24 -23.17
CA GLU A 202 24.02 -21.53 -21.92
C GLU A 202 24.09 -20.01 -22.14
N ARG A 203 24.70 -19.58 -23.26
CA ARG A 203 24.79 -18.17 -23.63
C ARG A 203 23.41 -17.56 -23.88
N LEU A 204 22.59 -18.22 -24.70
CA LEU A 204 21.24 -17.77 -25.05
C LEU A 204 20.35 -17.66 -23.81
N VAL A 205 20.33 -18.68 -22.96
CA VAL A 205 19.57 -18.68 -21.70
C VAL A 205 20.03 -17.54 -20.79
N ARG A 206 21.34 -17.36 -20.59
CA ARG A 206 21.89 -16.32 -19.71
C ARG A 206 21.57 -14.90 -20.16
N THR A 207 21.48 -14.66 -21.47
CA THR A 207 21.11 -13.34 -22.03
C THR A 207 19.62 -13.17 -22.23
N SER A 208 18.83 -14.21 -21.99
CA SER A 208 17.38 -14.14 -22.11
C SER A 208 16.73 -13.62 -20.84
N SER A 209 15.62 -12.89 -21.02
CA SER A 209 14.73 -12.46 -19.94
C SER A 209 13.29 -12.46 -20.45
N PHE A 210 12.33 -12.30 -19.55
CA PHE A 210 10.92 -12.23 -19.91
C PHE A 210 10.34 -10.88 -19.46
N ASP A 211 9.70 -10.18 -20.39
CA ASP A 211 8.78 -9.10 -20.06
C ASP A 211 7.44 -9.72 -19.66
N ILE A 212 7.04 -9.51 -18.41
CA ILE A 212 5.82 -10.10 -17.84
C ILE A 212 4.78 -8.99 -17.65
N SER A 213 3.60 -9.20 -18.24
CA SER A 213 2.44 -8.30 -18.08
C SER A 213 1.24 -9.06 -17.54
N GLY A 214 0.47 -8.44 -16.66
CA GLY A 214 -0.74 -9.00 -16.07
C GLY A 214 -1.39 -8.02 -15.09
N PRO A 215 -2.41 -8.46 -14.32
CA PRO A 215 -3.12 -7.61 -13.36
C PRO A 215 -2.25 -7.04 -12.24
N GLU A 216 -1.19 -7.76 -11.84
CA GLU A 216 -0.23 -7.33 -10.84
C GLU A 216 1.21 -7.41 -11.35
N GLN A 217 1.97 -6.33 -11.18
CA GLN A 217 3.37 -6.30 -11.59
C GLN A 217 4.23 -7.23 -10.72
N ASN A 218 5.15 -7.97 -11.33
CA ASN A 218 6.08 -8.88 -10.64
C ASN A 218 5.39 -10.00 -9.83
N ARG A 219 4.15 -10.36 -10.17
CA ARG A 219 3.42 -11.43 -9.47
C ARG A 219 4.01 -12.82 -9.70
N ILE A 220 4.49 -13.06 -10.91
CA ILE A 220 5.14 -14.29 -11.33
C ILE A 220 6.55 -14.01 -11.86
N TYR A 221 7.42 -15.00 -11.75
CA TYR A 221 8.73 -15.05 -12.38
C TYR A 221 8.71 -16.12 -13.44
N VAL A 222 9.31 -15.85 -14.60
CA VAL A 222 9.45 -16.78 -15.72
C VAL A 222 10.89 -16.74 -16.17
N GLY A 223 11.47 -17.91 -16.43
CA GLY A 223 12.85 -18.03 -16.84
C GLY A 223 13.20 -19.44 -17.28
N PHE A 224 14.49 -19.66 -17.50
CA PHE A 224 15.03 -20.99 -17.74
C PHE A 224 15.95 -21.39 -16.59
N GLU A 225 15.93 -22.67 -16.23
CA GLU A 225 16.82 -23.26 -15.23
C GLU A 225 17.50 -24.50 -15.78
N GLU A 226 18.69 -24.82 -15.25
CA GLU A 226 19.42 -26.04 -15.60
C GLU A 226 18.61 -27.28 -15.22
N SER A 227 18.55 -28.24 -16.12
CA SER A 227 17.95 -29.55 -15.89
C SER A 227 18.76 -30.58 -16.66
N GLY A 228 19.23 -31.63 -15.98
CA GLY A 228 19.96 -32.72 -16.62
C GLY A 228 21.17 -32.22 -17.41
N SER A 229 21.18 -32.46 -18.72
CA SER A 229 22.24 -31.97 -19.64
C SER A 229 21.88 -30.68 -20.38
N GLY A 230 20.69 -30.14 -20.17
CA GLY A 230 20.18 -28.95 -20.83
C GLY A 230 19.50 -27.96 -19.89
N PHE A 231 18.42 -27.34 -20.38
CA PHE A 231 17.63 -26.36 -19.65
C PHE A 231 16.15 -26.71 -19.73
N ARG A 232 15.34 -26.10 -18.87
CA ARG A 232 13.87 -26.14 -18.97
C ARG A 232 13.27 -24.79 -18.63
N LEU A 233 12.11 -24.49 -19.18
CA LEU A 233 11.32 -23.34 -18.75
C LEU A 233 10.84 -23.58 -17.32
N PHE A 234 10.85 -22.54 -16.49
CA PHE A 234 10.09 -22.52 -15.25
C PHE A 234 9.27 -21.24 -15.14
N ALA A 235 8.17 -21.33 -14.41
CA ALA A 235 7.44 -20.19 -13.92
C ALA A 235 7.10 -20.40 -12.44
N SER A 236 7.13 -19.35 -11.62
CA SER A 236 6.77 -19.44 -10.21
C SER A 236 6.10 -18.17 -9.73
N ALA A 237 5.19 -18.29 -8.77
CA ALA A 237 4.65 -17.14 -8.08
C ALA A 237 5.72 -16.49 -7.17
N LYS A 238 5.73 -15.15 -7.04
CA LYS A 238 6.68 -14.42 -6.17
C LYS A 238 6.55 -14.83 -4.70
N ASP A 239 5.32 -14.76 -4.20
CA ASP A 239 4.91 -15.23 -2.86
C ASP A 239 3.76 -16.25 -3.02
N GLY A 240 3.27 -16.81 -1.92
CA GLY A 240 2.19 -17.81 -1.91
C GLY A 240 0.84 -17.33 -2.46
N ILE A 241 -0.09 -18.26 -2.62
CA ILE A 241 -1.39 -18.10 -3.27
C ILE A 241 -2.48 -18.36 -2.24
N LEU A 242 -3.24 -17.33 -1.85
CA LEU A 242 -4.28 -17.49 -0.82
C LEU A 242 -5.36 -18.50 -1.24
N SER A 243 -5.79 -18.47 -2.49
CA SER A 243 -6.75 -19.45 -3.02
C SER A 243 -6.21 -20.87 -3.12
N GLY A 244 -4.90 -21.05 -2.95
CA GLY A 244 -4.21 -22.34 -3.05
C GLY A 244 -4.07 -22.89 -4.47
N ASP A 245 -4.41 -22.09 -5.49
CA ASP A 245 -4.33 -22.49 -6.90
C ASP A 245 -2.90 -22.75 -7.36
N GLY A 246 -2.75 -23.75 -8.21
CA GLY A 246 -1.53 -23.97 -8.98
C GLY A 246 -1.35 -22.94 -10.10
N LEU A 247 -0.11 -22.52 -10.33
CA LEU A 247 0.26 -21.74 -11.51
C LEU A 247 0.24 -22.65 -12.73
N ARG A 248 -0.70 -22.44 -13.64
CA ARG A 248 -0.86 -23.27 -14.84
C ARG A 248 -0.57 -22.50 -16.12
N LEU A 249 -0.50 -23.22 -17.24
CA LEU A 249 -0.56 -22.60 -18.56
C LEU A 249 -2.00 -22.14 -18.84
N SER A 250 -2.15 -20.93 -19.36
CA SER A 250 -3.44 -20.42 -19.80
C SER A 250 -3.98 -21.23 -20.98
N ASP A 251 -5.30 -21.39 -21.03
CA ASP A 251 -6.01 -22.05 -22.13
C ASP A 251 -5.94 -21.25 -23.44
N ASN A 252 -5.52 -19.98 -23.40
CA ASN A 252 -5.33 -19.14 -24.58
C ASN A 252 -4.08 -19.52 -25.40
N ASN A 253 -3.17 -20.33 -24.86
CA ASN A 253 -1.99 -20.76 -25.58
C ASN A 253 -2.33 -21.80 -26.66
N SER A 254 -1.88 -21.53 -27.89
CA SER A 254 -1.91 -22.52 -28.95
C SER A 254 -0.94 -23.69 -28.68
N ALA A 255 -1.22 -24.85 -29.30
CA ALA A 255 -0.30 -25.99 -29.25
C ALA A 255 1.10 -25.63 -29.76
N SER A 256 1.19 -24.78 -30.80
CA SER A 256 2.46 -24.31 -31.34
C SER A 256 3.23 -23.44 -30.34
N GLN A 257 2.57 -22.56 -29.59
CA GLN A 257 3.24 -21.78 -28.53
C GLN A 257 3.78 -22.68 -27.42
N LYS A 258 2.98 -23.67 -26.96
CA LYS A 258 3.45 -24.64 -25.96
C LYS A 258 4.67 -25.41 -26.46
N SER A 259 4.62 -25.94 -27.68
CA SER A 259 5.75 -26.66 -28.28
C SER A 259 7.00 -25.78 -28.48
N LEU A 260 6.85 -24.50 -28.82
CA LEU A 260 7.99 -23.57 -28.96
C LEU A 260 8.78 -23.42 -27.66
N PHE A 261 8.12 -23.52 -26.51
CA PHE A 261 8.72 -23.44 -25.18
C PHE A 261 8.97 -24.82 -24.56
N HIS A 262 8.92 -25.89 -25.35
CA HIS A 262 9.14 -27.27 -24.89
C HIS A 262 8.19 -27.70 -23.78
N LEU A 263 6.91 -27.32 -23.93
CA LEU A 263 5.84 -27.67 -22.99
C LEU A 263 4.93 -28.74 -23.60
N ASP A 264 4.50 -29.66 -22.75
CA ASP A 264 3.51 -30.68 -23.10
C ASP A 264 2.16 -30.03 -23.39
N ASN A 265 1.34 -30.72 -24.19
CA ASN A 265 0.00 -30.26 -24.52
C ASN A 265 -1.01 -31.39 -24.42
N ASN A 266 -1.70 -31.45 -23.28
CA ASN A 266 -2.75 -32.44 -22.97
C ASN A 266 -2.26 -33.89 -23.13
N VAL A 267 -1.00 -34.13 -22.82
CA VAL A 267 -0.32 -35.44 -22.85
C VAL A 267 0.56 -35.55 -21.62
N ALA A 268 0.75 -36.78 -21.13
CA ALA A 268 1.55 -37.01 -19.94
C ALA A 268 3.03 -36.75 -20.27
N GLY A 269 3.76 -36.11 -19.36
CA GLY A 269 5.11 -35.67 -19.65
C GLY A 269 5.85 -35.07 -18.46
N SER A 270 6.70 -34.08 -18.72
CA SER A 270 7.52 -33.42 -17.69
C SER A 270 7.09 -31.97 -17.45
N THR A 271 6.04 -31.52 -18.13
CA THR A 271 5.38 -30.25 -17.81
C THR A 271 4.49 -30.42 -16.59
N ILE A 272 5.03 -30.05 -15.43
CA ILE A 272 4.43 -30.27 -14.12
C ILE A 272 4.24 -28.95 -13.41
N THR A 273 3.04 -28.73 -12.86
CA THR A 273 2.77 -27.70 -11.86
C THR A 273 2.85 -28.33 -10.48
N THR A 274 3.66 -27.76 -9.59
CA THR A 274 3.76 -28.19 -8.20
C THR A 274 3.14 -27.13 -7.29
N ILE A 275 2.22 -27.53 -6.42
CA ILE A 275 1.75 -26.74 -5.28
C ILE A 275 2.48 -27.25 -4.03
N MET A 276 2.99 -26.33 -3.22
CA MET A 276 3.82 -26.61 -2.05
C MET A 276 3.20 -25.97 -0.81
N SER A 277 2.98 -26.76 0.24
CA SER A 277 2.63 -26.20 1.55
C SER A 277 3.84 -25.52 2.20
N GLY A 278 3.59 -24.81 3.30
CA GLY A 278 4.63 -24.51 4.28
C GLY A 278 5.17 -25.77 4.96
N GLU A 279 6.23 -25.60 5.74
CA GLU A 279 6.85 -26.69 6.48
C GLU A 279 6.00 -27.12 7.68
N PHE A 280 5.99 -28.41 7.97
CA PHE A 280 5.33 -28.98 9.15
C PHE A 280 6.13 -30.14 9.77
N ASP A 281 5.82 -30.44 11.03
CA ASP A 281 6.47 -31.52 11.78
C ASP A 281 5.96 -32.91 11.31
N LEU A 282 6.87 -33.74 10.80
CA LEU A 282 6.60 -35.11 10.33
C LEU A 282 6.42 -36.12 11.45
N THR A 283 6.61 -35.73 12.71
CA THR A 283 6.42 -36.58 13.90
C THR A 283 5.09 -36.35 14.61
N GLN A 284 4.30 -35.38 14.15
CA GLN A 284 2.96 -35.16 14.67
C GLN A 284 2.05 -36.39 14.45
N GLY A 285 0.99 -36.51 15.24
CA GLY A 285 0.08 -37.66 15.17
C GLY A 285 -0.60 -37.78 13.80
N ALA A 286 -1.05 -39.00 13.48
CA ALA A 286 -1.86 -39.21 12.28
C ALA A 286 -3.13 -38.34 12.32
N GLN A 287 -3.46 -37.72 11.19
CA GLN A 287 -4.57 -36.80 11.04
C GLN A 287 -5.31 -37.12 9.75
N LEU A 288 -6.59 -37.44 9.87
CA LEU A 288 -7.48 -37.63 8.73
C LEU A 288 -8.02 -36.29 8.24
N ASP A 289 -8.32 -36.19 6.94
CA ASP A 289 -8.82 -34.97 6.28
C ASP A 289 -8.07 -33.74 6.77
N PHE A 290 -6.73 -33.77 6.75
CA PHE A 290 -5.90 -32.65 7.21
C PHE A 290 -5.86 -31.51 6.18
N ALA A 291 -6.17 -31.82 4.92
CA ALA A 291 -6.32 -30.87 3.82
C ALA A 291 -7.13 -31.51 2.68
N ARG A 292 -7.52 -30.72 1.69
CA ARG A 292 -8.24 -31.20 0.50
C ARG A 292 -7.59 -30.71 -0.79
N ILE A 293 -7.69 -31.52 -1.83
CA ILE A 293 -7.39 -31.11 -3.20
C ILE A 293 -8.71 -30.85 -3.89
N VAL A 294 -8.85 -29.68 -4.50
CA VAL A 294 -9.97 -29.36 -5.38
C VAL A 294 -9.46 -29.44 -6.81
N SER A 295 -10.15 -30.19 -7.66
CA SER A 295 -9.90 -30.29 -9.10
C SER A 295 -11.23 -30.15 -9.81
N GLY A 296 -11.41 -29.02 -10.49
CA GLY A 296 -12.72 -28.61 -10.98
C GLY A 296 -13.76 -28.51 -9.87
N SER A 297 -14.87 -29.25 -10.03
CA SER A 297 -15.95 -29.29 -9.02
C SER A 297 -15.80 -30.39 -7.96
N ASN A 298 -14.71 -31.18 -8.00
CA ASN A 298 -14.52 -32.31 -7.09
C ASN A 298 -13.53 -31.95 -5.98
N GLU A 299 -13.83 -32.36 -4.74
CA GLU A 299 -12.91 -32.28 -3.61
C GLU A 299 -12.45 -33.69 -3.20
N PHE A 300 -11.16 -33.84 -2.90
CA PHE A 300 -10.52 -35.07 -2.45
C PHE A 300 -9.80 -34.82 -1.13
N ASN A 301 -10.18 -35.55 -0.08
CA ASN A 301 -9.55 -35.44 1.23
C ASN A 301 -8.16 -36.07 1.23
N LEU A 302 -7.22 -35.44 1.94
CA LEU A 302 -5.90 -35.96 2.22
C LEU A 302 -5.78 -36.35 3.69
N ASP A 303 -5.23 -37.53 3.92
CA ASP A 303 -4.91 -38.08 5.23
C ASP A 303 -3.40 -38.11 5.41
N PHE A 304 -2.94 -37.78 6.62
CA PHE A 304 -1.54 -37.87 7.04
C PHE A 304 -1.39 -39.01 8.05
N ASP A 305 -0.43 -39.91 7.81
CA ASP A 305 0.00 -40.92 8.78
C ASP A 305 1.53 -41.01 8.78
N PRO A 306 2.22 -40.55 9.84
CA PRO A 306 3.67 -40.57 9.91
C PRO A 306 4.27 -41.98 9.90
N ALA A 307 3.48 -43.01 10.20
CA ALA A 307 3.88 -44.42 10.20
C ALA A 307 3.62 -45.12 8.85
N ALA A 308 2.84 -44.50 7.94
CA ALA A 308 2.54 -45.06 6.64
C ALA A 308 3.64 -44.77 5.60
N VAL A 309 3.67 -45.59 4.54
CA VAL A 309 4.52 -45.38 3.37
C VAL A 309 3.65 -45.54 2.11
N PRO A 310 3.32 -44.46 1.38
CA PRO A 310 3.66 -43.05 1.65
C PRO A 310 2.95 -42.48 2.90
N LYS A 311 3.49 -41.39 3.47
CA LYS A 311 2.95 -40.71 4.67
C LYS A 311 1.64 -39.93 4.40
N VAL A 312 1.26 -39.78 3.13
CA VAL A 312 0.04 -39.11 2.69
C VAL A 312 -0.82 -40.06 1.86
N SER A 313 -2.13 -40.00 2.04
CA SER A 313 -3.10 -40.80 1.28
C SER A 313 -4.33 -39.97 0.91
N PRO A 314 -4.91 -40.18 -0.29
CA PRO A 314 -4.38 -40.96 -1.39
C PRO A 314 -3.19 -40.25 -2.06
N ALA A 315 -2.17 -41.01 -2.45
CA ALA A 315 -1.02 -40.45 -3.17
C ALA A 315 -1.32 -40.09 -4.64
N ASN A 316 -2.44 -40.57 -5.19
CA ASN A 316 -2.88 -40.28 -6.56
C ASN A 316 -4.41 -40.12 -6.57
N PRO A 317 -4.95 -38.98 -6.10
CA PRO A 317 -6.39 -38.77 -5.99
C PRO A 317 -7.09 -38.68 -7.36
N VAL A 318 -6.40 -38.15 -8.36
CA VAL A 318 -6.89 -37.94 -9.73
C VAL A 318 -5.81 -38.38 -10.71
N ALA A 319 -6.20 -38.89 -11.89
CA ALA A 319 -5.23 -39.19 -12.95
C ALA A 319 -4.47 -37.93 -13.37
N GLY A 320 -3.14 -37.99 -13.35
CA GLY A 320 -2.27 -36.83 -13.61
C GLY A 320 -1.91 -36.01 -12.36
N ILE A 321 -2.54 -36.26 -11.21
CA ILE A 321 -2.21 -35.61 -9.94
C ILE A 321 -1.55 -36.61 -8.99
N SER A 322 -0.33 -36.32 -8.57
CA SER A 322 0.35 -37.06 -7.50
C SER A 322 0.57 -36.18 -6.27
N VAL A 323 0.51 -36.80 -5.10
CA VAL A 323 0.62 -36.14 -3.80
C VAL A 323 1.68 -36.87 -2.99
N GLU A 324 2.63 -36.12 -2.48
CA GLU A 324 3.72 -36.65 -1.68
C GLU A 324 4.10 -35.69 -0.56
N ILE A 325 4.84 -36.21 0.42
CA ILE A 325 5.45 -35.41 1.47
C ILE A 325 6.94 -35.50 1.27
N GLU A 326 7.57 -34.35 1.01
CA GLU A 326 9.01 -34.23 0.95
C GLU A 326 9.58 -34.10 2.36
N ASP A 327 10.59 -34.91 2.68
CA ASP A 327 11.34 -34.83 3.93
C ASP A 327 12.47 -33.80 3.77
N LEU A 328 12.40 -32.71 4.53
CA LEU A 328 13.37 -31.62 4.51
C LEU A 328 14.49 -31.83 5.55
N GLY A 329 14.46 -32.94 6.28
CA GLY A 329 15.33 -33.22 7.41
C GLY A 329 14.85 -32.55 8.71
N ASN A 330 15.52 -32.85 9.82
CA ASN A 330 15.19 -32.32 11.16
C ASN A 330 13.72 -32.51 11.59
N ASN A 331 13.09 -33.61 11.16
CA ASN A 331 11.66 -33.90 11.35
C ASN A 331 10.71 -32.90 10.65
N GLN A 332 11.20 -32.04 9.77
CA GLN A 332 10.36 -31.14 8.98
C GLN A 332 10.09 -31.73 7.60
N GLY A 333 8.91 -31.48 7.07
CA GLY A 333 8.57 -31.79 5.69
C GLY A 333 7.54 -30.84 5.14
N ARG A 334 7.24 -30.99 3.86
CA ARG A 334 6.21 -30.20 3.16
C ARG A 334 5.40 -31.07 2.22
N LEU A 335 4.13 -30.71 2.03
CA LEU A 335 3.23 -31.36 1.10
C LEU A 335 3.54 -30.85 -0.32
N LEU A 336 3.74 -31.78 -1.26
CA LEU A 336 3.87 -31.50 -2.68
C LEU A 336 2.68 -32.10 -3.41
N ILE A 337 2.01 -31.28 -4.22
CA ILE A 337 0.98 -31.72 -5.16
C ILE A 337 1.50 -31.45 -6.56
N ASN A 338 1.82 -32.51 -7.29
CA ASN A 338 2.32 -32.42 -8.66
C ASN A 338 1.16 -32.68 -9.62
N ILE A 339 0.93 -31.75 -10.54
CA ILE A 339 -0.15 -31.74 -11.51
C ILE A 339 0.50 -31.82 -12.89
N ASP A 340 0.35 -32.96 -13.54
CA ASP A 340 0.79 -33.18 -14.91
C ASP A 340 -0.14 -32.50 -15.91
N GLN A 341 0.42 -31.94 -16.98
CA GLN A 341 -0.32 -31.24 -18.04
C GLN A 341 -1.36 -32.09 -18.79
N SER A 342 -1.38 -33.42 -18.60
CA SER A 342 -2.42 -34.36 -19.05
C SER A 342 -3.66 -34.40 -18.16
N THR A 343 -3.62 -33.81 -16.97
CA THR A 343 -4.76 -33.74 -16.07
C THR A 343 -5.94 -33.09 -16.79
N THR A 344 -7.12 -33.72 -16.69
CA THR A 344 -8.31 -33.26 -17.43
C THR A 344 -8.75 -31.86 -17.01
N ASP A 345 -8.58 -31.54 -15.72
CA ASP A 345 -8.84 -30.23 -15.15
C ASP A 345 -7.57 -29.71 -14.48
N LEU A 346 -7.01 -28.64 -15.04
CA LEU A 346 -5.77 -28.03 -14.57
C LEU A 346 -6.03 -26.95 -13.52
N ASP A 347 -7.29 -26.57 -13.28
CA ASP A 347 -7.70 -25.71 -12.16
C ASP A 347 -7.70 -26.55 -10.88
N VAL A 348 -6.49 -26.81 -10.39
CA VAL A 348 -6.23 -27.58 -9.18
C VAL A 348 -5.76 -26.64 -8.08
N ARG A 349 -6.34 -26.78 -6.89
CA ARG A 349 -5.91 -26.05 -5.70
C ARG A 349 -5.80 -26.94 -4.47
N LEU A 350 -4.89 -26.54 -3.59
CA LEU A 350 -4.86 -27.00 -2.21
C LEU A 350 -5.85 -26.19 -1.38
N LYS A 351 -6.65 -26.84 -0.56
CA LYS A 351 -7.64 -26.20 0.31
C LYS A 351 -7.46 -26.67 1.75
N ALA A 352 -7.31 -25.72 2.66
CA ALA A 352 -7.26 -25.96 4.09
C ALA A 352 -8.65 -26.33 4.64
N ASN A 353 -8.66 -26.83 5.87
CA ASN A 353 -9.83 -27.02 6.69
C ASN A 353 -9.43 -26.89 8.19
N ASP A 354 -10.36 -27.16 9.10
CA ASP A 354 -10.13 -27.02 10.55
C ASP A 354 -9.00 -27.92 11.11
N ASN A 355 -8.57 -28.94 10.36
CA ASN A 355 -7.47 -29.84 10.72
C ASN A 355 -6.10 -29.42 10.11
N SER A 356 -6.05 -28.34 9.33
CA SER A 356 -4.84 -27.92 8.59
C SER A 356 -3.83 -27.10 9.41
N ALA A 357 -4.23 -26.60 10.59
CA ALA A 357 -3.47 -25.64 11.40
C ALA A 357 -1.99 -26.01 11.62
N SER A 358 -1.69 -27.29 11.86
CA SER A 358 -0.34 -27.79 12.12
C SER A 358 0.41 -28.31 10.88
N PHE A 359 -0.14 -28.11 9.69
CA PHE A 359 0.40 -28.64 8.42
C PHE A 359 0.99 -27.55 7.51
N GLY A 360 1.07 -26.30 7.98
CA GLY A 360 1.61 -25.20 7.19
C GLY A 360 0.76 -24.87 5.97
N ILE A 361 -0.56 -25.06 6.07
CA ILE A 361 -1.51 -24.82 4.98
C ILE A 361 -2.49 -23.74 5.42
N VAL A 362 -2.35 -22.54 4.86
CA VAL A 362 -3.27 -21.43 5.07
C VAL A 362 -3.82 -20.99 3.72
N THR A 363 -5.08 -21.32 3.47
CA THR A 363 -5.79 -20.94 2.23
C THR A 363 -7.05 -20.17 2.57
N SER A 364 -7.60 -19.46 1.60
CA SER A 364 -8.81 -18.68 1.71
C SER A 364 -9.59 -18.79 0.41
N THR A 365 -10.91 -18.63 0.46
CA THR A 365 -11.75 -18.44 -0.73
C THR A 365 -11.60 -17.06 -1.35
N ALA A 366 -10.44 -16.43 -1.18
CA ALA A 366 -10.13 -15.11 -1.68
C ALA A 366 -8.79 -15.12 -2.40
N GLN A 367 -8.69 -14.27 -3.41
CA GLN A 367 -7.44 -13.93 -4.07
C GLN A 367 -7.14 -12.46 -3.82
N LEU A 368 -5.85 -12.17 -3.60
CA LEU A 368 -5.34 -10.82 -3.47
C LEU A 368 -4.71 -10.40 -4.80
N THR A 369 -4.89 -9.15 -5.17
CA THR A 369 -4.19 -8.50 -6.30
C THR A 369 -3.66 -7.15 -5.82
N LEU A 370 -2.36 -6.93 -5.89
CA LEU A 370 -1.76 -5.66 -5.51
C LEU A 370 -2.04 -4.61 -6.59
N GLY A 371 -2.51 -3.43 -6.18
CA GLY A 371 -2.66 -2.25 -7.03
C GLY A 371 -1.62 -1.18 -6.71
N GLU A 372 -1.75 0.01 -7.31
CA GLU A 372 -0.76 1.08 -7.14
C GLU A 372 -0.70 1.66 -5.72
N GLN A 373 -1.84 1.84 -5.05
CA GLN A 373 -1.93 2.47 -3.72
C GLN A 373 -2.43 1.52 -2.62
N GLY A 374 -2.89 0.33 -3.00
CA GLY A 374 -3.61 -0.58 -2.13
C GLY A 374 -3.69 -1.96 -2.76
N PHE A 375 -4.73 -2.71 -2.44
CA PHE A 375 -4.91 -4.06 -2.98
C PHE A 375 -6.39 -4.44 -3.06
N LYS A 376 -6.67 -5.33 -3.99
CA LYS A 376 -7.99 -5.89 -4.22
C LYS A 376 -8.09 -7.27 -3.58
N VAL A 377 -9.21 -7.54 -2.92
CA VAL A 377 -9.63 -8.87 -2.47
C VAL A 377 -10.76 -9.32 -3.40
N SER A 378 -10.49 -10.28 -4.27
CA SER A 378 -11.52 -10.90 -5.11
C SER A 378 -11.96 -12.23 -4.52
N ASN A 379 -13.26 -12.48 -4.57
CA ASN A 379 -13.84 -13.72 -4.10
C ASN A 379 -13.60 -14.87 -5.10
N HIS A 380 -13.18 -16.01 -4.58
CA HIS A 380 -13.06 -17.26 -5.30
C HIS A 380 -14.25 -18.18 -4.91
N ASP A 381 -15.01 -18.64 -5.90
CA ASP A 381 -16.21 -19.49 -5.73
C ASP A 381 -17.45 -18.86 -5.07
N ASN A 382 -17.54 -17.52 -5.08
CA ASN A 382 -18.72 -16.79 -4.58
C ASN A 382 -19.04 -17.10 -3.10
N GLN A 383 -18.00 -17.35 -2.28
CA GLN A 383 -18.12 -17.61 -0.85
C GLN A 383 -17.93 -16.33 -0.04
N ARG A 384 -18.53 -16.24 1.16
CA ARG A 384 -18.37 -15.03 1.97
C ARG A 384 -16.93 -14.93 2.48
N VAL A 385 -16.22 -13.89 2.06
CA VAL A 385 -14.91 -13.52 2.60
C VAL A 385 -15.11 -12.43 3.65
N THR A 386 -14.62 -12.65 4.87
CA THR A 386 -14.64 -11.63 5.92
C THR A 386 -13.26 -11.01 6.11
N SER A 387 -13.23 -9.69 6.26
CA SER A 387 -12.01 -8.90 6.41
C SER A 387 -12.14 -7.96 7.59
N SER A 388 -11.07 -7.77 8.34
CA SER A 388 -10.95 -6.71 9.35
C SER A 388 -9.65 -5.94 9.14
N ALA A 389 -9.63 -4.69 9.62
CA ALA A 389 -8.45 -3.85 9.56
C ALA A 389 -8.31 -3.06 10.86
N GLU A 390 -7.07 -2.89 11.32
CA GLU A 390 -6.73 -2.08 12.48
C GLU A 390 -5.60 -1.12 12.12
N VAL A 391 -5.70 0.13 12.55
CA VAL A 391 -4.68 1.15 12.29
C VAL A 391 -4.37 1.83 13.62
N SER A 392 -3.09 1.83 13.98
CA SER A 392 -2.57 2.68 15.04
C SER A 392 -1.82 3.83 14.38
N SER A 393 -2.14 5.06 14.77
CA SER A 393 -1.51 6.29 14.30
C SER A 393 -1.44 7.29 15.46
N LEU A 394 -0.54 8.26 15.40
CA LEU A 394 -0.57 9.42 16.29
C LEU A 394 -1.75 10.35 15.98
N SER A 395 -2.38 10.21 14.81
CA SER A 395 -3.65 10.87 14.49
C SER A 395 -4.82 10.14 15.14
N ASN A 396 -5.73 10.90 15.73
CA ASN A 396 -6.90 10.34 16.42
C ASN A 396 -8.11 10.17 15.48
N THR A 397 -8.18 10.95 14.39
CA THR A 397 -9.28 10.92 13.42
C THR A 397 -8.80 11.53 12.11
N VAL A 398 -9.18 10.91 10.98
CA VAL A 398 -9.00 11.47 9.65
C VAL A 398 -10.37 11.66 9.02
N PHE A 399 -10.56 12.76 8.31
CA PHE A 399 -11.72 12.95 7.44
C PHE A 399 -11.22 13.45 6.08
N ASN A 400 -11.82 12.95 5.02
CA ASN A 400 -11.61 13.41 3.66
C ASN A 400 -12.91 14.03 3.15
N ILE A 401 -12.81 15.18 2.50
CA ILE A 401 -13.95 15.85 1.88
C ILE A 401 -13.58 16.06 0.42
N GLU A 402 -14.27 15.35 -0.45
CA GLU A 402 -14.14 15.45 -1.90
C GLU A 402 -15.30 16.28 -2.46
N ASP A 403 -15.10 16.85 -3.65
CA ASP A 403 -16.11 17.63 -4.38
C ASP A 403 -16.79 18.73 -3.53
N LEU A 404 -15.98 19.68 -3.07
CA LEU A 404 -16.51 20.89 -2.40
C LEU A 404 -17.32 21.78 -3.36
N ALA A 405 -17.41 21.47 -4.67
CA ALA A 405 -18.12 22.24 -5.68
C ALA A 405 -17.86 23.77 -5.67
N GLY A 406 -16.68 24.19 -5.19
CA GLY A 406 -16.32 25.61 -5.06
C GLY A 406 -16.84 26.30 -3.80
N GLU A 407 -17.40 25.58 -2.83
CA GLU A 407 -17.80 26.09 -1.52
C GLU A 407 -16.62 26.22 -0.54
N ASP A 408 -16.72 27.16 0.40
CA ASP A 408 -15.74 27.34 1.46
C ASP A 408 -15.83 26.21 2.51
N LEU A 409 -14.70 25.56 2.82
CA LEU A 409 -14.62 24.58 3.90
C LEU A 409 -14.22 25.25 5.22
N LEU A 410 -15.12 25.25 6.20
CA LEU A 410 -14.86 25.69 7.57
C LEU A 410 -14.74 24.49 8.51
N VAL A 411 -13.56 24.29 9.11
CA VAL A 411 -13.31 23.22 10.09
C VAL A 411 -13.26 23.81 11.50
N TYR A 412 -14.13 23.32 12.38
CA TYR A 412 -14.15 23.68 13.80
C TYR A 412 -13.97 22.42 14.66
N ALA A 413 -12.96 22.43 15.52
CA ALA A 413 -12.65 21.31 16.42
C ALA A 413 -12.73 21.75 17.89
N LYS A 414 -13.35 20.92 18.74
CA LYS A 414 -13.55 21.17 20.17
C LYS A 414 -13.30 19.90 20.99
N GLY A 415 -12.61 20.02 22.13
CA GLY A 415 -12.26 18.90 23.00
C GLY A 415 -11.46 19.35 24.23
N ASN A 416 -11.22 18.44 25.17
CA ASN A 416 -10.59 18.72 26.47
C ASN A 416 -9.04 18.70 26.45
N GLY A 417 -8.42 18.71 25.27
CA GLY A 417 -6.96 18.63 25.08
C GLY A 417 -6.44 19.64 24.06
N LYS A 418 -5.11 19.68 23.87
CA LYS A 418 -4.51 20.49 22.80
C LYS A 418 -4.88 19.88 21.45
N ILE A 419 -5.72 20.57 20.70
CA ILE A 419 -6.14 20.14 19.36
C ILE A 419 -5.08 20.60 18.37
N SER A 420 -4.56 19.68 17.56
CA SER A 420 -3.68 19.98 16.43
C SER A 420 -4.38 19.52 15.16
N LEU A 421 -4.57 20.45 14.22
CA LEU A 421 -5.16 20.17 12.91
C LEU A 421 -4.05 20.25 11.86
N LEU A 422 -3.88 19.16 11.13
CA LEU A 422 -2.99 19.07 9.99
C LEU A 422 -3.83 18.63 8.79
N GLY A 423 -3.67 19.30 7.67
CA GLY A 423 -4.45 19.01 6.47
C GLY A 423 -3.82 19.64 5.24
N GLY A 424 -4.17 19.11 4.08
CA GLY A 424 -3.89 19.71 2.79
C GLY A 424 -5.17 19.74 1.98
N SER A 425 -5.29 20.71 1.07
CA SER A 425 -6.32 20.69 0.04
C SER A 425 -5.67 20.40 -1.30
N GLN A 426 -6.34 19.57 -2.10
CA GLN A 426 -6.02 19.41 -3.51
C GLN A 426 -7.15 20.07 -4.28
N VAL A 427 -6.81 21.03 -5.14
CA VAL A 427 -7.77 21.62 -6.06
C VAL A 427 -7.67 20.82 -7.34
N SER A 428 -8.67 19.97 -7.60
CA SER A 428 -8.86 19.42 -8.95
C SER A 428 -9.36 20.58 -9.81
N THR A 429 -8.45 21.25 -10.50
CA THR A 429 -8.86 22.01 -11.67
C THR A 429 -9.09 21.00 -12.76
N ASP A 430 -10.36 20.81 -13.16
CA ASP A 430 -10.63 20.21 -14.45
C ASP A 430 -9.95 21.10 -15.51
N GLU A 431 -8.71 20.75 -15.89
CA GLU A 431 -8.19 21.19 -17.16
C GLU A 431 -9.08 20.51 -18.19
N ILE A 432 -10.12 21.22 -18.61
CA ILE A 432 -10.92 20.84 -19.75
C ILE A 432 -9.91 20.65 -20.89
N ASP A 433 -9.76 19.39 -21.35
CA ASP A 433 -9.06 19.10 -22.60
C ASP A 433 -9.60 20.06 -23.65
N SER A 434 -8.75 20.99 -24.09
CA SER A 434 -9.18 22.13 -24.90
C SER A 434 -9.41 21.65 -26.32
N ARG A 435 -10.47 20.86 -26.54
CA ARG A 435 -10.94 20.40 -27.85
C ARG A 435 -10.87 21.58 -28.84
N GLU A 436 -10.15 21.37 -29.93
CA GLU A 436 -10.02 22.36 -30.99
C GLU A 436 -11.39 22.55 -31.68
N ILE A 437 -11.82 23.80 -31.84
CA ILE A 437 -13.19 24.11 -32.28
C ILE A 437 -13.14 24.96 -33.55
N THR A 438 -14.01 24.64 -34.49
CA THR A 438 -14.35 25.52 -35.61
C THR A 438 -15.68 26.23 -35.32
N ALA A 439 -15.68 27.55 -35.33
CA ALA A 439 -16.89 28.37 -35.30
C ALA A 439 -17.20 28.88 -36.70
N ARG A 440 -18.35 28.52 -37.26
CA ARG A 440 -18.84 28.95 -38.56
C ARG A 440 -20.02 29.89 -38.39
N VAL A 441 -19.94 31.07 -38.96
CA VAL A 441 -21.01 32.07 -38.91
C VAL A 441 -22.14 31.67 -39.85
N THR A 442 -23.36 31.71 -39.34
CA THR A 442 -24.59 31.53 -40.10
C THR A 442 -25.46 32.78 -39.95
N MET A 443 -25.55 33.59 -41.00
CA MET A 443 -26.29 34.85 -41.01
C MET A 443 -27.77 34.59 -41.30
N ASP A 444 -28.44 33.92 -40.37
CA ASP A 444 -29.90 33.87 -40.27
C ASP A 444 -30.47 35.13 -39.56
N LYS A 445 -31.78 35.18 -39.32
CA LYS A 445 -32.42 36.32 -38.61
C LYS A 445 -31.87 36.56 -37.19
N ASN A 446 -31.13 35.62 -36.63
CA ASN A 446 -30.71 35.60 -35.23
C ASN A 446 -29.18 35.73 -35.04
N LYS A 447 -28.40 35.96 -36.12
CA LYS A 447 -26.92 36.05 -36.07
C LYS A 447 -26.31 34.86 -35.32
N SER A 448 -26.52 33.66 -35.84
CA SER A 448 -26.07 32.43 -35.20
C SER A 448 -24.67 32.00 -35.66
N VAL A 449 -24.00 31.21 -34.83
CA VAL A 449 -22.68 30.61 -35.09
C VAL A 449 -22.78 29.13 -34.77
N GLU A 450 -22.50 28.29 -35.76
CA GLU A 450 -22.40 26.84 -35.61
C GLU A 450 -21.00 26.43 -35.17
N LEU A 451 -20.93 25.50 -34.23
CA LEU A 451 -19.70 25.01 -33.63
C LEU A 451 -19.46 23.57 -34.05
N PHE A 452 -18.23 23.26 -34.46
CA PHE A 452 -17.80 21.93 -34.85
C PHE A 452 -16.51 21.54 -34.13
N ASP A 453 -16.33 20.25 -33.89
CA ASP A 453 -15.03 19.72 -33.54
C ASP A 453 -14.08 19.85 -34.74
N TYR A 454 -12.86 20.36 -34.50
CA TYR A 454 -11.90 20.59 -35.58
C TYR A 454 -11.35 19.26 -36.16
N ALA A 455 -11.14 18.24 -35.32
CA ALA A 455 -10.53 16.98 -35.74
C ALA A 455 -11.52 16.02 -36.41
N SER A 456 -12.68 15.78 -35.78
CA SER A 456 -13.71 14.86 -36.28
C SER A 456 -14.71 15.51 -37.23
N GLY A 457 -14.87 16.84 -37.15
CA GLY A 457 -15.93 17.56 -37.87
C GLY A 457 -17.32 17.40 -37.23
N ASP A 458 -17.42 16.82 -36.03
CA ASP A 458 -18.70 16.63 -35.34
C ASP A 458 -19.37 17.96 -35.02
N TYR A 459 -20.68 18.06 -35.28
CA TYR A 459 -21.47 19.22 -34.90
C TYR A 459 -21.65 19.28 -33.37
N LEU A 460 -21.21 20.37 -32.76
CA LEU A 460 -21.24 20.59 -31.31
C LEU A 460 -22.44 21.44 -30.86
N GLY A 461 -23.03 22.21 -31.77
CA GLY A 461 -24.22 23.02 -31.51
C GLY A 461 -24.16 24.40 -32.16
N THR A 462 -25.20 25.20 -31.96
CA THR A 462 -25.30 26.58 -32.44
C THR A 462 -25.40 27.56 -31.28
N ARG A 463 -24.91 28.79 -31.46
CA ARG A 463 -24.97 29.89 -30.50
C ARG A 463 -25.44 31.16 -31.20
N GLU A 464 -26.37 31.88 -30.60
CA GLU A 464 -26.73 33.22 -31.06
C GLU A 464 -25.73 34.24 -30.49
N LEU A 465 -25.31 35.19 -31.32
CA LEU A 465 -24.45 36.28 -30.89
C LEU A 465 -25.25 37.30 -30.08
N SER A 466 -24.67 37.73 -28.96
CA SER A 466 -25.20 38.85 -28.18
C SER A 466 -25.12 40.18 -28.95
N ASP A 467 -25.70 41.24 -28.39
CA ASP A 467 -25.57 42.61 -28.93
C ASP A 467 -24.11 43.10 -29.02
N SER A 468 -23.20 42.48 -28.24
CA SER A 468 -21.77 42.76 -28.26
C SER A 468 -21.00 41.85 -29.21
N ASN A 469 -21.66 41.13 -30.13
CA ASN A 469 -21.06 40.15 -31.04
C ASN A 469 -20.23 39.07 -30.31
N ASN A 470 -20.77 38.53 -29.21
CA ASN A 470 -20.10 37.46 -28.49
C ASN A 470 -21.03 36.37 -27.97
N PHE A 471 -20.45 35.24 -27.58
CA PHE A 471 -21.11 34.19 -26.82
C PHE A 471 -20.11 33.45 -25.92
N PHE A 472 -20.63 32.75 -24.91
CA PHE A 472 -19.84 31.86 -24.07
C PHE A 472 -20.01 30.40 -24.47
N PHE A 473 -18.90 29.70 -24.64
CA PHE A 473 -18.88 28.26 -24.86
C PHE A 473 -17.60 27.65 -24.31
N ARG A 474 -17.73 26.59 -23.49
CA ARG A 474 -16.61 25.88 -22.83
C ARG A 474 -15.61 26.84 -22.15
N ASN A 475 -16.14 27.78 -21.36
CA ASN A 475 -15.37 28.80 -20.64
C ASN A 475 -14.56 29.78 -21.51
N PHE A 476 -14.69 29.72 -22.83
CA PHE A 476 -14.21 30.76 -23.72
C PHE A 476 -15.30 31.81 -23.96
N ASN A 477 -14.93 33.08 -23.86
CA ASN A 477 -15.70 34.18 -24.43
C ASN A 477 -15.28 34.34 -25.89
N TRP A 478 -16.13 33.92 -26.82
CA TRP A 478 -15.90 34.08 -28.25
C TRP A 478 -16.34 35.47 -28.66
N GLN A 479 -15.38 36.39 -28.76
CA GLN A 479 -15.60 37.76 -29.19
C GLN A 479 -15.22 37.91 -30.65
N PHE A 480 -16.16 38.39 -31.46
CA PHE A 480 -15.91 38.70 -32.87
C PHE A 480 -15.84 40.21 -33.05
N ASP A 481 -14.76 40.66 -33.70
CA ASP A 481 -14.58 42.05 -34.07
C ASP A 481 -14.91 42.25 -35.56
N GLY A 482 -15.61 43.34 -35.87
CA GLY A 482 -15.96 43.69 -37.25
C GLY A 482 -17.31 43.14 -37.72
N ASN A 483 -17.51 43.14 -39.04
CA ASN A 483 -18.74 42.67 -39.67
C ASN A 483 -18.56 41.21 -40.09
N LEU A 484 -19.26 40.31 -39.41
CA LEU A 484 -19.31 38.90 -39.79
C LEU A 484 -20.15 38.72 -41.06
N VAL A 485 -19.75 37.78 -41.91
CA VAL A 485 -20.47 37.37 -43.12
C VAL A 485 -20.83 35.89 -43.01
N ASP A 486 -21.88 35.49 -43.71
CA ASP A 486 -22.29 34.08 -43.81
C ASP A 486 -21.12 33.21 -44.30
N ASP A 487 -20.94 32.03 -43.71
CA ASP A 487 -19.83 31.09 -43.94
C ASP A 487 -18.43 31.53 -43.46
N ASP A 488 -18.27 32.66 -42.77
CA ASP A 488 -17.00 32.97 -42.09
C ASP A 488 -16.65 31.86 -41.08
N ALA A 489 -15.41 31.37 -41.08
CA ALA A 489 -14.96 30.28 -40.21
C ALA A 489 -13.72 30.67 -39.38
N PHE A 490 -13.78 30.39 -38.08
CA PHE A 490 -12.73 30.69 -37.10
C PHE A 490 -12.33 29.44 -36.33
N ASN A 491 -11.04 29.11 -36.33
CA ASN A 491 -10.51 27.93 -35.66
C ASN A 491 -9.79 28.33 -34.38
N VAL A 492 -10.20 27.74 -33.26
CA VAL A 492 -9.46 27.77 -32.01
C VAL A 492 -8.67 26.46 -31.92
N LEU A 493 -7.36 26.59 -32.10
CA LEU A 493 -6.42 25.47 -32.14
C LEU A 493 -5.49 25.50 -30.92
N ASN A 494 -5.08 24.33 -30.47
CA ASN A 494 -4.09 24.16 -29.42
C ASN A 494 -2.70 24.16 -30.06
N SER A 495 -2.13 25.35 -30.29
CA SER A 495 -0.77 25.43 -30.84
C SER A 495 0.26 25.82 -29.78
N THR A 496 1.20 24.91 -29.51
CA THR A 496 2.48 25.15 -28.84
C THR A 496 3.55 25.69 -29.80
N ALA A 497 3.23 25.89 -31.07
CA ALA A 497 4.20 26.18 -32.14
C ALA A 497 4.19 27.65 -32.61
N ARG A 498 3.99 28.62 -31.70
CA ARG A 498 4.14 30.04 -32.02
C ARG A 498 5.58 30.51 -31.79
N LYS A 499 6.45 30.35 -32.80
CA LYS A 499 7.73 31.07 -32.83
C LYS A 499 7.42 32.58 -32.93
N ASP A 500 8.03 33.37 -32.05
CA ASP A 500 7.92 34.84 -31.94
C ASP A 500 6.65 35.42 -31.28
N ASP A 501 5.82 34.64 -30.59
CA ASP A 501 4.72 35.17 -29.75
C ASP A 501 5.17 35.42 -28.30
N ALA A 502 5.37 36.69 -27.94
CA ALA A 502 5.74 37.10 -26.59
C ALA A 502 4.54 37.35 -25.66
N SER A 503 3.30 37.05 -26.10
CA SER A 503 2.09 37.27 -25.30
C SER A 503 2.13 36.51 -23.97
N ASN A 504 2.69 35.29 -23.94
CA ASN A 504 2.86 34.56 -22.68
C ASN A 504 3.89 35.22 -21.76
N LEU A 505 4.99 35.75 -22.31
CA LEU A 505 5.98 36.50 -21.53
C LEU A 505 5.39 37.80 -20.98
N LEU A 506 4.54 38.48 -21.76
CA LEU A 506 3.81 39.67 -21.32
C LEU A 506 2.79 39.31 -20.23
N ASN A 507 2.09 38.20 -20.35
CA ASN A 507 1.16 37.71 -19.33
C ASN A 507 1.91 37.31 -18.04
N MET A 508 3.07 36.67 -18.14
CA MET A 508 3.95 36.39 -17.00
C MET A 508 4.45 37.68 -16.34
N SER A 509 4.82 38.70 -17.13
CA SER A 509 5.22 40.00 -16.60
C SER A 509 4.08 40.69 -15.83
N LYS A 510 2.84 40.55 -16.28
CA LYS A 510 1.66 41.14 -15.61
C LYS A 510 1.36 40.50 -14.25
N LEU A 511 1.83 39.28 -13.98
CA LEU A 511 1.66 38.64 -12.67
C LEU A 511 2.46 39.32 -11.55
N ALA A 512 3.40 40.20 -11.88
CA ALA A 512 4.06 41.05 -10.88
C ALA A 512 3.07 41.99 -10.18
N GLU A 513 2.01 42.39 -10.88
CA GLU A 513 0.91 43.23 -10.39
C GLU A 513 -0.32 42.37 -10.09
N LEU A 514 -1.15 42.80 -9.14
CA LEU A 514 -2.39 42.09 -8.81
C LEU A 514 -3.43 42.39 -9.88
N SER A 515 -3.93 41.35 -10.55
CA SER A 515 -5.05 41.50 -11.48
C SER A 515 -6.35 41.71 -10.72
N GLU A 516 -6.99 42.87 -10.84
CA GLU A 516 -8.30 43.16 -10.23
C GLU A 516 -9.42 42.29 -10.81
N ALA A 517 -9.27 41.79 -12.04
CA ALA A 517 -10.29 40.99 -12.72
C ALA A 517 -10.26 39.50 -12.33
N SER A 518 -9.07 38.94 -12.09
CA SER A 518 -8.90 37.52 -11.78
C SER A 518 -8.48 37.25 -10.34
N GLY A 519 -8.09 38.28 -9.58
CA GLY A 519 -7.51 38.16 -8.24
C GLY A 519 -6.14 37.47 -8.20
N LYS A 520 -5.53 37.19 -9.37
CA LYS A 520 -4.26 36.46 -9.49
C LYS A 520 -3.10 37.43 -9.79
N GLY A 521 -1.90 37.14 -9.28
CA GLY A 521 -0.70 37.98 -9.45
C GLY A 521 -0.31 38.69 -8.15
N GLY A 522 0.41 39.81 -8.27
CA GLY A 522 0.87 40.61 -7.12
C GLY A 522 2.10 40.04 -6.42
N TYR A 523 2.90 39.19 -7.08
CA TYR A 523 4.03 38.51 -6.44
C TYR A 523 5.08 39.45 -5.84
N ASN A 524 5.22 40.67 -6.37
CA ASN A 524 6.11 41.68 -5.79
C ASN A 524 5.60 42.17 -4.42
N GLN A 525 4.29 42.42 -4.32
CA GLN A 525 3.63 42.78 -3.07
C GLN A 525 3.76 41.65 -2.04
N ILE A 526 3.42 40.42 -2.43
CA ILE A 526 3.51 39.23 -1.57
C ILE A 526 4.94 39.04 -1.05
N TYR A 527 5.94 39.16 -1.92
CA TYR A 527 7.35 39.06 -1.51
C TYR A 527 7.75 40.18 -0.55
N THR A 528 7.31 41.41 -0.81
CA THR A 528 7.58 42.57 0.07
C THR A 528 6.94 42.37 1.45
N ASP A 529 5.69 41.93 1.49
CA ASP A 529 4.97 41.67 2.73
C ASP A 529 5.64 40.54 3.53
N LEU A 530 6.05 39.45 2.85
CA LEU A 530 6.81 38.37 3.48
C LEU A 530 8.12 38.86 4.10
N VAL A 531 8.88 39.70 3.39
CA VAL A 531 10.13 40.27 3.91
C VAL A 531 9.88 41.18 5.11
N VAL A 532 8.82 41.97 5.08
CA VAL A 532 8.42 42.84 6.20
C VAL A 532 8.02 41.99 7.41
N ASP A 533 7.22 40.95 7.22
CA ASP A 533 6.78 40.04 8.30
C ASP A 533 7.96 39.28 8.92
N VAL A 534 8.86 38.74 8.10
CA VAL A 534 10.08 38.09 8.59
C VAL A 534 10.93 39.09 9.36
N GLY A 535 11.12 40.30 8.85
CA GLY A 535 11.87 41.35 9.53
C GLY A 535 11.26 41.75 10.88
N PHE A 536 9.93 41.86 10.93
CA PHE A 536 9.21 42.16 12.17
C PHE A 536 9.34 41.03 13.19
N ASN A 537 9.19 39.78 12.75
CA ASN A 537 9.35 38.60 13.61
C ASN A 537 10.77 38.49 14.17
N VAL A 538 11.80 38.66 13.34
CA VAL A 538 13.20 38.68 13.78
C VAL A 538 13.42 39.77 14.83
N ARG A 539 12.94 40.99 14.58
CA ARG A 539 13.08 42.10 15.54
C ARG A 539 12.37 41.83 16.86
N SER A 540 11.17 41.24 16.80
CA SER A 540 10.42 40.83 17.99
C SER A 540 11.15 39.74 18.78
N SER A 541 11.70 38.73 18.08
CA SER A 541 12.50 37.67 18.71
C SER A 541 13.78 38.19 19.35
N GLU A 542 14.49 39.14 18.73
CA GLU A 542 15.65 39.81 19.31
C GLU A 542 15.28 40.54 20.61
N GLN A 543 14.17 41.31 20.60
CA GLN A 543 13.67 42.01 21.77
C GLN A 543 13.25 41.04 22.89
N GLY A 544 12.63 39.92 22.51
CA GLY A 544 12.26 38.84 23.41
C GLY A 544 13.49 38.20 24.06
N LEU A 545 14.53 37.91 23.27
CA LEU A 545 15.80 37.37 23.76
C LEU A 545 16.49 38.33 24.74
N GLU A 546 16.54 39.62 24.42
CA GLU A 546 17.10 40.64 25.33
C GLU A 546 16.33 40.70 26.66
N THR A 547 14.99 40.69 26.59
CA THR A 547 14.14 40.70 27.78
C THR A 547 14.34 39.43 28.62
N SER A 548 14.37 38.25 27.99
CA SER A 548 14.63 36.98 28.67
C SER A 548 16.01 36.93 29.29
N LYS A 549 17.03 37.53 28.65
CA LYS A 549 18.38 37.64 29.20
C LYS A 549 18.39 38.51 30.46
N ILE A 550 17.72 39.65 30.44
CA ILE A 550 17.57 40.51 31.63
C ILE A 550 16.88 39.76 32.78
N ILE A 551 15.82 39.01 32.49
CA ILE A 551 15.13 38.19 33.49
C ILE A 551 16.04 37.09 34.02
N TYR A 552 16.79 36.42 33.15
CA TYR A 552 17.76 35.41 33.53
C TYR A 552 18.85 35.98 34.45
N ASP A 553 19.48 37.08 34.07
CA ASP A 553 20.52 37.74 34.86
C ASP A 553 19.98 38.15 36.24
N ALA A 554 18.78 38.75 36.30
CA ALA A 554 18.13 39.11 37.56
C ALA A 554 17.79 37.88 38.44
N ALA A 555 17.42 36.75 37.82
CA ALA A 555 17.16 35.50 38.55
C ALA A 555 18.45 34.87 39.07
N VAL A 556 19.54 34.92 38.29
CA VAL A 556 20.89 34.48 38.71
C VAL A 556 21.39 35.33 39.88
N ASP A 557 21.20 36.64 39.83
CA ASP A 557 21.58 37.56 40.91
C ASP A 557 20.81 37.25 42.19
N ARG A 558 19.48 37.10 42.12
CA ARG A 558 18.65 36.70 43.28
C ARG A 558 19.02 35.34 43.83
N LYS A 559 19.32 34.37 42.96
CA LYS A 559 19.80 33.05 43.38
C LYS A 559 21.16 33.15 44.08
N SER A 560 22.06 33.98 43.57
CA SER A 560 23.37 34.23 44.16
C SER A 560 23.27 34.99 45.48
N GLU A 561 22.27 35.86 45.67
CA GLU A 561 21.98 36.52 46.94
C GLU A 561 21.46 35.52 47.99
N PHE A 562 20.57 34.59 47.60
CA PHE A 562 20.03 33.58 48.52
C PHE A 562 21.02 32.45 48.84
N SER A 563 21.84 32.04 47.86
CA SER A 563 22.86 30.98 47.99
C SER A 563 24.25 31.53 48.34
N GLY A 564 24.40 32.84 48.43
CA GLY A 564 25.66 33.51 48.69
C GLY A 564 26.04 33.37 50.16
N VAL A 565 27.02 32.52 50.43
CA VAL A 565 27.67 32.48 51.74
C VAL A 565 28.55 33.72 51.83
N ASP A 566 28.21 34.65 52.72
CA ASP A 566 29.04 35.81 53.01
C ASP A 566 30.32 35.33 53.72
N LEU A 567 31.41 35.23 52.96
CA LEU A 567 32.68 34.62 53.41
C LEU A 567 33.24 35.33 54.65
N ASP A 568 32.93 36.61 54.84
CA ASP A 568 33.33 37.36 56.03
C ASP A 568 32.55 36.92 57.28
N THR A 569 31.25 36.62 57.13
CA THR A 569 30.41 36.11 58.22
C THR A 569 30.80 34.67 58.59
N GLU A 570 31.07 33.82 57.60
CA GLU A 570 31.50 32.45 57.86
C GLU A 570 32.92 32.39 58.42
N ALA A 571 33.84 33.26 57.97
CA ALA A 571 35.17 33.40 58.56
C ALA A 571 35.11 33.86 60.02
N ALA A 572 34.20 34.79 60.37
CA ALA A 572 33.98 35.21 61.75
C ALA A 572 33.47 34.05 62.64
N ARG A 573 32.51 33.26 62.15
CA ARG A 573 32.03 32.04 62.83
C ARG A 573 33.12 30.99 62.99
N LEU A 574 33.99 30.84 62.00
CA LEU A 574 35.10 29.90 62.03
C LEU A 574 36.16 30.34 63.06
N LEU A 575 36.47 31.63 63.15
CA LEU A 575 37.32 32.19 64.20
C LEU A 575 36.71 32.03 65.60
N GLU A 576 35.40 32.25 65.73
CA GLU A 576 34.67 32.02 66.99
C GLU A 576 34.75 30.56 67.41
N GLN A 577 34.51 29.61 66.50
CA GLN A 577 34.67 28.17 66.78
C GLN A 577 36.10 27.82 67.13
N GLN A 578 37.11 28.37 66.44
CA GLN A 578 38.51 28.13 66.78
C GLN A 578 38.87 28.63 68.17
N GLN A 579 38.38 29.81 68.58
CA GLN A 579 38.56 30.32 69.94
C GLN A 579 37.85 29.43 70.97
N ALA A 580 36.62 28.98 70.68
CA ALA A 580 35.87 28.07 71.54
C ALA A 580 36.58 26.72 71.71
N TYR A 581 37.15 26.15 70.62
CA TYR A 581 37.94 24.93 70.67
C TYR A 581 39.24 25.10 71.46
N GLN A 582 39.95 26.22 71.31
CA GLN A 582 41.13 26.52 72.11
C GLN A 582 40.79 26.68 73.60
N ALA A 583 39.66 27.33 73.91
CA ALA A 583 39.17 27.44 75.28
C ALA A 583 38.78 26.07 75.86
N LEU A 584 38.05 25.25 75.11
CA LEU A 584 37.69 23.88 75.49
C LEU A 584 38.92 22.99 75.70
N ALA A 585 39.93 23.07 74.82
CA ALA A 585 41.17 22.34 74.99
C ALA A 585 41.90 22.74 76.27
N LYS A 586 41.86 24.04 76.63
CA LYS A 586 42.42 24.52 77.89
C LYS A 586 41.64 24.02 79.10
N VAL A 587 40.30 24.02 79.04
CA VAL A 587 39.44 23.40 80.07
C VAL A 587 39.73 21.91 80.22
N LEU A 588 39.87 21.18 79.12
CA LEU A 588 40.18 19.75 79.12
C LEU A 588 41.58 19.48 79.70
N SER A 589 42.57 20.33 79.39
CA SER A 589 43.91 20.25 79.96
C SER A 589 43.89 20.48 81.47
N THR A 590 43.14 21.48 81.94
CA THR A 590 42.98 21.74 83.39
C THR A 590 42.22 20.60 84.07
N ALA A 591 41.18 20.05 83.43
CA ALA A 591 40.46 18.89 83.94
C ALA A 591 41.36 17.64 84.01
N LYS A 592 42.22 17.42 83.00
CA LYS A 592 43.22 16.35 82.99
C LYS A 592 44.25 16.54 84.09
N GLU A 593 44.78 17.75 84.29
CA GLU A 593 45.66 18.06 85.42
C GLU A 593 44.97 17.80 86.76
N MET A 594 43.70 18.18 86.92
CA MET A 594 42.94 17.87 88.14
C MET A 594 42.74 16.36 88.35
N ILE A 595 42.44 15.60 87.29
CA ILE A 595 42.30 14.14 87.36
C ILE A 595 43.65 13.48 87.67
N ASP A 596 44.73 13.87 87.00
CA ASP A 596 46.08 13.36 87.27
C ASP A 596 46.51 13.70 88.71
N THR A 597 46.13 14.89 89.21
CA THR A 597 46.37 15.27 90.61
C THR A 597 45.59 14.38 91.57
N LEU A 598 44.30 14.10 91.30
CA LEU A 598 43.48 13.18 92.11
C LEU A 598 44.02 11.74 92.07
N LEU A 599 44.46 11.25 90.90
CA LEU A 599 45.04 9.92 90.75
C LEU A 599 46.41 9.78 91.43
N ARG A 600 47.16 10.87 91.61
CA ARG A 600 48.45 10.87 92.32
C ARG A 600 48.29 10.93 93.86
N PHE A 601 47.08 11.22 94.34
CA PHE A 601 46.70 11.16 95.75
C PHE A 601 46.05 9.82 96.15
N MET A 602 45.75 8.94 95.18
CA MET A 602 45.53 7.50 95.40
C MET A 602 46.86 6.76 95.39
#